data_AF-A0A972FZT8-F1
#
_entry.id   AF-A0A972FZT8-F1
#
_cell.length_a   1.000
_cell.length_b   1.000
_cell.length_c   1.000
_cell.angle_alpha   90.00
_cell.angle_beta   90.00
_cell.angle_gamma   90.00
#
_symmetry.space_group_name_H-M   'P 1'
#
loop_
_entity.id
_entity.type
_entity.pdbx_description
1 polymer ?
#
loop_
_entity_poly.entity_id
_entity_poly.type
_entity_poly.pdbx_seq_one_letter_code
_entity_poly.pdbx_strand_id
1 'polypeptide(L)'
;MEPGEDIPGFYAPVHRALIEPILLGGAPRAIAIANGTLAAAVGLGLRLWIVGLLLWLVGHLLAVWAAKRDPDIVDVTRRHLRFPTWFEV
;
A
#
# COMPACT_ATOMS: atom_id res chain seq x y z
N MET A 1 1.37 -40.29 6.53
CA MET A 1 1.85 -39.86 5.21
C MET A 1 3.06 -39.00 5.49
N GLU A 2 4.25 -39.53 5.25
CA GLU A 2 5.49 -38.75 5.34
C GLU A 2 5.37 -37.58 4.33
N PRO A 3 5.67 -36.33 4.72
CA PRO A 3 5.69 -35.22 3.76
C PRO A 3 6.63 -35.61 2.63
N GLY A 4 6.12 -35.56 1.40
CA GLY A 4 6.76 -36.13 0.21
C GLY A 4 8.20 -35.67 0.06
N GLU A 5 9.07 -36.62 -0.25
CA GLU A 5 10.48 -36.43 -0.58
C GLU A 5 10.65 -35.26 -1.56
N ASP A 6 11.49 -34.28 -1.19
CA ASP A 6 11.69 -33.07 -1.98
C ASP A 6 12.28 -33.41 -3.35
N ILE A 7 11.52 -33.13 -4.42
CA ILE A 7 11.94 -33.39 -5.81
C ILE A 7 13.05 -32.38 -6.19
N PRO A 8 14.26 -32.84 -6.55
CA PRO A 8 15.35 -31.96 -6.96
C PRO A 8 14.95 -31.06 -8.14
N GLY A 9 15.10 -29.74 -7.98
CA GLY A 9 14.76 -28.75 -9.01
C GLY A 9 13.29 -28.32 -9.07
N PHE A 10 12.40 -28.89 -8.24
CA PHE A 10 11.00 -28.46 -8.17
C PHE A 10 10.78 -27.24 -7.24
N TYR A 11 11.69 -27.02 -6.30
CA TYR A 11 11.63 -25.91 -5.34
C TYR A 11 12.69 -24.85 -5.66
N ALA A 12 12.29 -23.58 -5.59
CA ALA A 12 13.17 -22.42 -5.72
C ALA A 12 13.02 -21.49 -4.50
N PRO A 13 14.12 -20.91 -3.98
CA PRO A 13 14.05 -20.00 -2.85
C PRO A 13 13.31 -18.70 -3.23
N VAL A 14 12.21 -18.40 -2.54
CA VAL A 14 11.49 -17.12 -2.68
C VAL A 14 11.92 -16.18 -1.57
N HIS A 15 12.50 -15.04 -1.96
CA HIS A 15 12.81 -14.00 -0.99
C HIS A 15 11.53 -13.26 -0.60
N ARG A 16 11.36 -13.09 0.70
CA ARG A 16 10.22 -12.38 1.30
C ARG A 16 10.01 -10.98 0.72
N ALA A 17 11.09 -10.29 0.34
CA ALA A 17 11.06 -8.98 -0.31
C ALA A 17 10.29 -8.94 -1.65
N LEU A 18 10.06 -10.09 -2.32
CA LEU A 18 9.26 -10.15 -3.55
C LEU A 18 7.75 -10.18 -3.28
N ILE A 19 7.34 -10.64 -2.11
CA ILE A 19 5.92 -10.87 -1.79
C ILE A 19 5.39 -9.88 -0.75
N GLU A 20 6.26 -9.27 0.05
CA GLU A 20 5.81 -8.34 1.08
C GLU A 20 5.45 -6.95 0.51
N PRO A 21 4.35 -6.36 0.99
CA PRO A 21 3.98 -5.00 0.62
C PRO A 21 5.06 -3.97 0.96
N ILE A 22 5.33 -3.07 0.02
CA ILE A 22 6.31 -1.99 0.21
C ILE A 22 5.67 -0.84 0.97
N LEU A 23 6.06 -0.69 2.23
CA LEU A 23 5.62 0.37 3.12
C LEU A 23 6.64 1.50 3.21
N LEU A 24 6.16 2.74 3.34
CA LEU A 24 6.93 3.95 3.62
C LEU A 24 6.47 4.51 4.96
N GLY A 25 7.29 4.35 6.02
CA GLY A 25 6.93 4.79 7.37
C GLY A 25 5.68 4.10 7.93
N GLY A 26 5.35 2.90 7.44
CA GLY A 26 4.15 2.15 7.82
C GLY A 26 2.92 2.42 6.93
N ALA A 27 2.98 3.37 5.99
CA ALA A 27 1.92 3.61 5.01
C ALA A 27 2.24 2.92 3.66
N PRO A 28 1.24 2.51 2.86
CA PRO A 28 1.51 1.96 1.53
C PRO A 28 2.17 3.02 0.64
N ARG A 29 3.28 2.66 -0.04
CA ARG A 29 4.10 3.64 -0.79
C ARG A 29 3.30 4.55 -1.71
N ALA A 30 2.30 3.99 -2.41
CA ALA A 30 1.54 4.70 -3.41
C ALA A 30 0.69 5.82 -2.78
N ILE A 31 0.05 5.52 -1.64
CA ILE A 31 -0.74 6.50 -0.89
C ILE A 31 0.16 7.53 -0.24
N ALA A 32 1.29 7.12 0.33
CA ALA A 32 2.24 8.05 0.95
C ALA A 32 2.77 9.08 -0.06
N ILE A 33 3.14 8.64 -1.27
CA ILE A 33 3.58 9.53 -2.35
C ILE A 33 2.43 10.45 -2.79
N ALA A 34 1.25 9.91 -3.08
CA ALA A 34 0.10 10.70 -3.52
C ALA A 34 -0.29 11.77 -2.49
N ASN A 35 -0.34 11.41 -1.20
CA ASN A 35 -0.65 12.33 -0.12
C ASN A 35 0.45 13.39 0.05
N GLY A 36 1.72 12.99 -0.03
CA GLY A 36 2.85 13.92 0.01
C GLY A 36 2.83 14.93 -1.13
N THR A 37 2.52 14.48 -2.35
CA THR A 37 2.37 15.37 -3.53
C THR A 37 1.21 16.34 -3.36
N LEU A 38 0.03 15.87 -2.92
CA LEU A 38 -1.13 16.74 -2.66
C LEU A 38 -0.82 17.79 -1.59
N ALA A 39 -0.21 17.36 -0.49
CA ALA A 39 0.21 18.26 0.59
C ALA A 39 1.24 19.30 0.12
N ALA A 40 2.23 18.90 -0.70
CA ALA A 40 3.22 19.81 -1.26
C ALA A 40 2.58 20.81 -2.25
N ALA A 41 1.68 20.35 -3.11
CA ALA A 41 0.95 21.21 -4.05
C ALA A 41 0.12 22.27 -3.31
N VAL A 42 -0.56 21.90 -2.24
CA VAL A 42 -1.34 22.84 -1.41
C VAL A 42 -0.42 23.75 -0.57
N GLY A 43 0.56 23.15 0.13
CA GLY A 43 1.41 23.87 1.07
C GLY A 43 2.38 24.85 0.41
N LEU A 44 3.07 24.39 -0.64
CA LEU A 44 4.06 25.21 -1.36
C LEU A 44 3.40 25.96 -2.53
N GLY A 45 2.54 25.30 -3.31
CA GLY A 45 1.94 25.89 -4.51
C GLY A 45 0.94 27.00 -4.21
N LEU A 46 0.04 26.79 -3.22
CA LEU A 46 -0.92 27.82 -2.79
C LEU A 46 -0.39 28.67 -1.61
N ARG A 47 0.84 28.42 -1.14
CA ARG A 47 1.43 28.99 0.10
C ARG A 47 0.62 28.70 1.38
N LEU A 48 -0.31 27.74 1.33
CA LEU A 48 -1.13 27.33 2.47
C LEU A 48 -0.39 26.29 3.32
N TRP A 49 0.80 26.63 3.80
CA TRP A 49 1.72 25.67 4.43
C TRP A 49 1.12 24.91 5.61
N ILE A 50 0.29 25.58 6.44
CA ILE A 50 -0.43 24.94 7.56
C ILE A 50 -1.43 23.90 7.05
N VAL A 51 -2.20 24.25 6.02
CA VAL A 51 -3.20 23.35 5.43
C VAL A 51 -2.49 22.16 4.77
N GLY A 52 -1.42 22.41 4.02
CA GLY A 52 -0.59 21.36 3.44
C GLY A 52 -0.02 20.41 4.49
N LEU A 53 0.49 20.94 5.61
CA LEU A 53 0.99 20.13 6.72
C LEU A 53 -0.11 19.31 7.40
N LEU A 54 -1.29 19.89 7.61
CA LEU A 54 -2.44 19.17 8.15
C LEU A 54 -2.89 18.03 7.23
N LEU A 55 -2.99 18.29 5.93
CA LEU A 55 -3.32 17.27 4.92
C LEU A 55 -2.27 16.14 4.93
N TRP A 56 -0.99 16.50 4.97
CA TRP A 56 0.09 15.53 5.06
C TRP A 56 -0.05 14.65 6.30
N LEU A 57 -0.15 15.26 7.48
CA LEU A 57 -0.17 14.56 8.76
C LEU A 57 -1.40 13.65 8.86
N VAL A 58 -2.60 14.19 8.62
CA VAL A 58 -3.85 13.43 8.73
C VAL A 58 -3.89 12.32 7.70
N GLY A 59 -3.58 12.62 6.43
CA GLY A 59 -3.57 11.62 5.36
C GLY A 59 -2.55 10.51 5.61
N HIS A 60 -1.36 10.84 6.11
CA HIS A 60 -0.33 9.85 6.39
C HIS A 60 -0.70 8.97 7.59
N LEU A 61 -1.23 9.54 8.67
CA LEU A 61 -1.71 8.77 9.83
C LEU A 61 -2.84 7.81 9.45
N LEU A 62 -3.79 8.26 8.63
CA LEU A 62 -4.86 7.40 8.11
C LEU A 62 -4.30 6.29 7.23
N ALA A 63 -3.28 6.57 6.40
CA ALA A 63 -2.64 5.57 5.56
C ALA A 63 -1.87 4.52 6.39
N VAL A 64 -1.16 4.94 7.44
CA VAL A 64 -0.49 4.02 8.39
C VAL A 64 -1.50 3.15 9.13
N TRP A 65 -2.61 3.75 9.59
CA TRP A 65 -3.68 3.02 10.24
C TRP A 65 -4.34 1.98 9.32
N ALA A 66 -4.56 2.34 8.05
CA ALA A 66 -5.11 1.43 7.05
C ALA A 66 -4.15 0.25 6.79
N ALA A 67 -2.87 0.51 6.54
CA ALA A 67 -1.86 -0.53 6.34
C ALA A 67 -1.67 -1.43 7.56
N LYS A 68 -1.86 -0.89 8.78
CA LYS A 68 -1.82 -1.70 10.00
C LYS A 68 -2.99 -2.68 10.09
N ARG A 69 -4.13 -2.39 9.45
CA ARG A 69 -5.29 -3.29 9.40
C ARG A 69 -5.21 -4.28 8.26
N ASP A 70 -4.81 -3.79 7.08
CA ASP A 70 -4.65 -4.59 5.88
C ASP A 70 -3.56 -3.98 5.00
N PRO A 71 -2.38 -4.61 4.91
CA PRO A 71 -1.29 -4.17 4.04
C PRO A 71 -1.66 -4.10 2.54
N ASP A 72 -2.62 -4.92 2.09
CA ASP A 72 -3.01 -5.08 0.68
C ASP A 72 -4.22 -4.22 0.29
N ILE A 73 -4.72 -3.38 1.21
CA ILE A 73 -5.95 -2.59 1.04
C ILE A 73 -5.97 -1.77 -0.25
N VAL A 74 -4.82 -1.25 -0.69
CA VAL A 74 -4.70 -0.45 -1.91
C VAL A 74 -4.93 -1.30 -3.15
N ASP A 75 -4.35 -2.49 -3.19
CA ASP A 75 -4.48 -3.41 -4.33
C ASP A 75 -5.88 -4.00 -4.39
N VAL A 76 -6.48 -4.33 -3.25
CA VAL A 76 -7.88 -4.77 -3.15
C VAL A 76 -8.84 -3.67 -3.61
N THR A 77 -8.66 -2.44 -3.11
CA THR A 77 -9.51 -1.29 -3.51
C THR A 77 -9.37 -1.02 -5.00
N ARG A 78 -8.14 -1.02 -5.53
CA ARG A 78 -7.88 -0.83 -6.96
C ARG A 78 -8.51 -1.95 -7.79
N ARG A 79 -8.45 -3.19 -7.32
CA ARG A 79 -9.11 -4.33 -7.95
C ARG A 79 -10.62 -4.12 -7.97
N HIS A 80 -11.21 -3.71 -6.85
CA HIS A 80 -12.64 -3.46 -6.73
C HIS A 80 -13.13 -2.33 -7.65
N LEU A 81 -12.34 -1.27 -7.83
CA LEU A 81 -12.67 -0.19 -8.76
C LEU A 81 -12.49 -0.58 -10.24
N ARG A 82 -11.56 -1.50 -10.53
CA ARG A 82 -11.26 -1.93 -11.90
C ARG A 82 -12.20 -3.00 -12.39
N PHE A 83 -12.54 -3.98 -11.56
CA PHE A 83 -13.38 -5.09 -11.95
C PHE A 83 -14.84 -4.78 -11.64
N PRO A 84 -15.74 -5.13 -12.57
CA PRO A 84 -17.15 -4.97 -12.34
C PRO A 84 -17.68 -5.93 -11.26
N THR A 85 -18.76 -5.52 -10.60
CA THR A 85 -19.34 -6.19 -9.44
C THR A 85 -19.91 -7.58 -9.72
N TRP A 86 -20.16 -7.96 -10.98
CA TRP A 86 -20.71 -9.28 -11.32
C TRP A 86 -19.69 -10.43 -11.30
N PHE A 87 -18.42 -10.17 -10.97
CA PHE A 87 -17.44 -11.23 -10.65
C PHE A 87 -17.49 -11.63 -9.16
N GLU A 88 -18.70 -11.79 -8.61
CA GLU A 88 -18.93 -12.35 -7.28
C GLU A 88 -18.65 -13.87 -7.34
N VAL A 89 -17.57 -14.31 -6.69
CA VAL A 89 -17.33 -15.71 -6.32
C VAL A 89 -17.28 -15.79 -4.81
#